data_AF-A0A2D5HP71-F1
#
_entry.id   AF-A0A2D5HP71-F1
#
_cell.length_a   1.000
_cell.length_b   1.000
_cell.length_c   1.000
_cell.angle_alpha   90.00
_cell.angle_beta   90.00
_cell.angle_gamma   90.00
#
_symmetry.space_group_name_H-M   'P 1'
#
loop_
_entity.id
_entity.type
_entity.pdbx_description
1 polymer ?
#
loop_
_entity_poly.entity_id
_entity_poly.type
_entity_poly.pdbx_seq_one_letter_code
_entity_poly.pdbx_strand_id
1 'polypeptide(L)'
;MYFSKIDWAPSETLFKIGDFGIHYYSLMFIIAFSLGYYLMKNIFNDEKISLDYLESLFVYMVLSILLGARLGDVFFYSWDYYQNHPVEILLPIRDTPNGYTFTGFRGLASHGAVIGSLIGLYLYRLKFKERSLLWLLDRVTIPVSIGASFVRIGNFFNSEIVGKYSNSNFGVVFLNRGESLPRHPAQLYEALGYLILFFLLRQVYKT
;
A
#
# COMPACT_ATOMS: atom_id res chain seq x y z
N MET A 1 10.19 -31.03 21.19
CA MET A 1 9.97 -29.57 21.30
C MET A 1 9.80 -29.05 19.88
N TYR A 2 8.56 -28.91 19.42
CA TYR A 2 8.30 -28.51 18.03
C TYR A 2 8.56 -27.02 17.86
N PHE A 3 9.56 -26.69 17.04
CA PHE A 3 9.90 -25.33 16.63
C PHE A 3 8.66 -24.65 16.05
N SER A 4 8.02 -23.77 16.82
CA SER A 4 6.86 -22.98 16.37
C SER A 4 7.24 -21.54 16.07
N LYS A 5 8.54 -21.28 15.85
CA LYS A 5 9.06 -19.98 15.44
C LYS A 5 9.66 -20.04 14.05
N ILE A 6 9.44 -18.98 13.28
CA ILE A 6 10.02 -18.78 11.96
C ILE A 6 11.00 -17.62 12.05
N ASP A 7 12.25 -17.88 11.68
CA ASP A 7 13.25 -16.83 11.53
C ASP A 7 13.05 -16.18 10.16
N TRP A 8 12.74 -14.88 10.14
CA TRP A 8 12.35 -14.15 8.95
C TRP A 8 13.41 -13.12 8.59
N ALA A 9 14.16 -13.43 7.53
CA ALA A 9 15.21 -12.60 6.95
C ALA A 9 15.16 -12.64 5.41
N PRO A 10 14.02 -12.33 4.78
CA PRO A 10 13.94 -12.36 3.32
C PRO A 10 14.77 -11.23 2.71
N SER A 11 15.16 -11.41 1.45
CA SER A 11 15.57 -10.28 0.61
C SER A 11 14.39 -9.33 0.41
N GLU A 12 14.60 -8.03 0.56
CA GLU A 12 13.57 -7.02 0.26
C GLU A 12 13.22 -6.95 -1.24
N THR A 13 14.15 -7.39 -2.09
CA THR A 13 14.01 -7.39 -3.54
C THR A 13 13.75 -8.79 -4.07
N LEU A 14 12.79 -8.92 -4.99
CA LEU A 14 12.49 -10.16 -5.73
C LEU A 14 13.66 -10.56 -6.63
N PHE A 15 14.18 -9.61 -7.41
CA PHE A 15 15.41 -9.76 -8.18
C PHE A 15 16.07 -8.39 -8.37
N LYS A 16 17.36 -8.40 -8.71
CA LYS A 16 18.16 -7.20 -9.02
C LYS A 16 18.80 -7.33 -10.39
N ILE A 17 18.81 -6.22 -11.14
CA ILE A 17 19.56 -6.05 -12.38
C ILE A 17 20.47 -4.83 -12.17
N GLY A 18 21.76 -5.07 -11.90
CA GLY A 18 22.67 -4.02 -11.43
C GLY A 18 22.16 -3.40 -10.12
N ASP A 19 22.10 -2.07 -10.07
CA ASP A 19 21.61 -1.32 -8.90
C ASP A 19 20.07 -1.23 -8.82
N PHE A 20 19.37 -1.70 -9.86
CA PHE A 20 17.91 -1.68 -9.89
C PHE A 20 17.33 -2.97 -9.31
N GLY A 21 16.58 -2.86 -8.21
CA GLY A 21 15.87 -3.98 -7.58
C GLY A 21 14.36 -3.79 -7.59
N ILE A 22 13.62 -4.83 -7.96
CA ILE A 22 12.16 -4.83 -7.76
C ILE A 22 11.86 -5.28 -6.34
N HIS A 23 11.33 -4.36 -5.52
CA HIS A 23 10.96 -4.64 -4.14
C HIS A 23 9.63 -5.41 -4.05
N TYR A 24 9.53 -6.37 -3.13
CA TYR A 24 8.26 -7.07 -2.85
C TYR A 24 7.15 -6.09 -2.50
N TYR A 25 7.47 -5.06 -1.72
CA TYR A 25 6.53 -4.01 -1.35
C TYR A 25 5.94 -3.29 -2.58
N SER A 26 6.80 -2.87 -3.52
CA SER A 26 6.36 -2.24 -4.77
C SER A 26 5.51 -3.19 -5.62
N LEU A 27 5.87 -4.47 -5.68
CA LEU A 27 5.07 -5.48 -6.37
C LEU A 27 3.68 -5.64 -5.75
N MET A 28 3.56 -5.60 -4.41
CA MET A 28 2.27 -5.65 -3.74
C MET A 28 1.39 -4.45 -4.08
N PHE A 29 1.96 -3.24 -4.24
CA PHE A 29 1.22 -2.07 -4.74
C PHE A 29 0.73 -2.26 -6.17
N ILE A 30 1.59 -2.79 -7.07
CA ILE A 30 1.20 -3.08 -8.45
C ILE A 30 0.03 -4.06 -8.47
N ILE A 31 0.12 -5.16 -7.72
CA ILE A 31 -0.95 -6.16 -7.60
C ILE A 31 -2.23 -5.52 -7.06
N ALA A 32 -2.13 -4.71 -6.00
CA ALA A 32 -3.28 -4.03 -5.41
C ALA A 32 -3.99 -3.10 -6.40
N PHE A 33 -3.24 -2.27 -7.14
CA PHE A 33 -3.81 -1.37 -8.14
C PHE A 33 -4.38 -2.13 -9.34
N SER A 34 -3.67 -3.13 -9.87
CA SER A 34 -4.13 -3.93 -11.01
C SER A 34 -5.42 -4.70 -10.68
N LEU A 35 -5.48 -5.34 -9.51
CA LEU A 35 -6.70 -5.99 -9.04
C LEU A 35 -7.82 -4.98 -8.80
N GLY A 36 -7.48 -3.81 -8.25
CA GLY A 36 -8.44 -2.73 -8.05
C GLY A 36 -9.10 -2.28 -9.34
N TYR A 37 -8.31 -2.06 -10.39
CA TYR A 37 -8.83 -1.74 -11.73
C TYR A 37 -9.71 -2.86 -12.28
N TYR A 38 -9.26 -4.12 -12.21
CA TYR A 38 -10.03 -5.25 -12.73
C TYR A 38 -11.37 -5.44 -12.01
N LEU A 39 -11.40 -5.27 -10.69
CA LEU A 39 -12.63 -5.35 -9.90
C LEU A 39 -13.59 -4.21 -10.23
N MET A 40 -13.07 -2.99 -10.31
CA MET A 40 -13.88 -1.81 -10.65
C MET A 40 -14.38 -1.86 -12.10
N LYS A 41 -13.63 -2.46 -13.02
CA LYS A 41 -14.08 -2.70 -14.40
C LYS A 41 -15.35 -3.52 -14.45
N ASN A 42 -15.45 -4.58 -13.64
CA ASN A 42 -16.67 -5.39 -13.56
C ASN A 42 -17.83 -4.56 -13.01
N ILE A 43 -17.61 -3.80 -11.92
CA ILE A 43 -18.63 -2.91 -11.33
C ILE A 43 -19.14 -1.89 -12.35
N PHE A 44 -18.25 -1.24 -13.09
CA PHE A 44 -18.62 -0.23 -14.09
C PHE A 44 -19.41 -0.85 -15.24
N ASN A 45 -19.03 -2.03 -15.72
CA ASN A 45 -19.77 -2.75 -16.75
C ASN A 45 -21.17 -3.16 -16.26
N ASP A 46 -21.27 -3.72 -15.06
CA ASP A 46 -22.55 -4.17 -14.46
C ASP A 46 -23.50 -2.98 -14.26
N GLU A 47 -22.97 -1.83 -13.86
CA GLU A 47 -23.74 -0.59 -13.67
C GLU A 47 -23.88 0.26 -14.95
N LYS A 48 -23.43 -0.25 -16.11
CA LYS A 48 -23.52 0.38 -17.44
C LYS A 48 -22.90 1.78 -17.49
N ILE A 49 -21.75 1.96 -16.84
CA ILE A 49 -20.96 3.20 -16.83
C ILE A 49 -19.82 3.05 -17.83
N SER A 50 -19.53 4.09 -18.63
CA SER A 50 -18.39 4.06 -19.56
C SER A 50 -17.07 3.83 -18.81
N LEU A 51 -16.20 3.00 -19.39
CA LEU A 51 -14.87 2.71 -18.86
C LEU A 51 -13.93 3.91 -18.93
N ASP A 52 -14.20 4.92 -19.76
CA ASP A 52 -13.41 6.16 -19.80
C ASP A 52 -13.41 6.87 -18.42
N TYR A 53 -14.54 6.79 -17.71
CA TYR A 53 -14.66 7.29 -16.35
C TYR A 53 -13.84 6.47 -15.36
N LEU A 54 -13.75 5.14 -15.57
CA LEU A 54 -12.93 4.26 -14.73
C LEU A 54 -11.44 4.51 -14.96
N GLU A 55 -11.00 4.64 -16.21
CA GLU A 55 -9.61 4.93 -16.54
C GLU A 55 -9.16 6.26 -15.93
N SER A 56 -10.01 7.28 -16.03
CA SER A 56 -9.80 8.56 -15.35
C SER A 56 -9.77 8.39 -13.82
N LEU A 57 -10.70 7.65 -13.24
CA LEU A 57 -10.74 7.40 -11.79
C LEU A 57 -9.46 6.69 -11.32
N PHE A 58 -9.00 5.68 -12.07
CA PHE A 58 -7.80 4.92 -11.76
C PHE A 58 -6.57 5.81 -11.69
N VAL A 59 -6.39 6.71 -12.68
CA VAL A 59 -5.28 7.69 -12.67
C VAL A 59 -5.36 8.62 -11.46
N TYR A 60 -6.54 9.17 -11.16
CA TYR A 60 -6.74 10.03 -9.99
C TYR A 60 -6.39 9.30 -8.69
N MET A 61 -6.82 8.04 -8.55
CA MET A 61 -6.57 7.24 -7.36
C MET A 61 -5.09 6.90 -7.19
N VAL A 62 -4.41 6.41 -8.23
CA VAL A 62 -2.98 6.07 -8.16
C VAL A 62 -2.15 7.29 -7.78
N LEU A 63 -2.35 8.42 -8.49
CA LEU A 63 -1.56 9.63 -8.25
C LEU A 63 -1.82 10.20 -6.85
N SER A 64 -3.09 10.31 -6.44
CA SER A 64 -3.44 10.90 -5.14
C SER A 64 -3.02 10.02 -3.97
N ILE A 65 -3.10 8.70 -4.09
CA ILE A 65 -2.64 7.75 -3.05
C ILE A 65 -1.12 7.84 -2.90
N LEU A 66 -0.36 7.76 -4.00
CA LEU A 66 1.11 7.80 -3.94
C LEU A 66 1.61 9.15 -3.42
N LEU A 67 1.06 10.25 -3.94
CA LEU A 67 1.42 11.59 -3.49
C LEU A 67 1.01 11.82 -2.04
N GLY A 68 -0.21 11.46 -1.66
CA GLY A 68 -0.69 11.59 -0.29
C GLY A 68 0.15 10.78 0.69
N ALA A 69 0.48 9.53 0.35
CA ALA A 69 1.33 8.68 1.18
C ALA A 69 2.72 9.28 1.38
N ARG A 70 3.29 9.84 0.30
CA ARG A 70 4.60 10.50 0.32
C ARG A 70 4.59 11.78 1.16
N LEU A 71 3.63 12.67 0.92
CA LEU A 71 3.49 13.90 1.70
C LEU A 71 3.17 13.62 3.17
N GLY A 72 2.43 12.54 3.44
CA GLY A 72 2.21 12.05 4.80
C GLY A 72 3.53 11.72 5.51
N ASP A 73 4.41 10.95 4.88
CA ASP A 73 5.73 10.67 5.47
C ASP A 73 6.55 11.95 5.67
N VAL A 74 6.60 12.80 4.63
CA VAL A 74 7.37 14.05 4.61
C VAL A 74 6.96 14.98 5.74
N PHE A 75 5.67 15.28 5.91
CA PHE A 75 5.24 16.30 6.86
C PHE A 75 5.01 15.78 8.27
N PHE A 76 4.67 14.51 8.45
CA PHE A 76 4.37 13.97 9.78
C PHE A 76 5.56 13.29 10.45
N TYR A 77 6.53 12.78 9.68
CA TYR A 77 7.63 11.98 10.23
C TYR A 77 9.03 12.48 9.86
N SER A 78 9.20 13.01 8.64
CA SER A 78 10.53 13.17 8.02
C SER A 78 10.86 14.61 7.63
N TRP A 79 10.15 15.60 8.18
CA TRP A 79 10.27 17.00 7.74
C TRP A 79 11.69 17.55 7.94
N ASP A 80 12.31 17.18 9.06
CA ASP A 80 13.67 17.60 9.40
C ASP A 80 14.68 17.30 8.28
N TYR A 81 14.47 16.20 7.56
CA TYR A 81 15.25 15.81 6.40
C TYR A 81 14.80 16.52 5.12
N TYR A 82 13.51 16.45 4.79
CA TYR A 82 13.00 16.88 3.48
C TYR A 82 13.00 18.39 3.27
N GLN A 83 12.99 19.19 4.33
CA GLN A 83 13.13 20.65 4.20
C GLN A 83 14.43 21.06 3.49
N ASN A 84 15.47 20.24 3.59
CA ASN A 84 16.77 20.46 2.93
C ASN A 84 16.90 19.69 1.60
N HIS A 85 15.96 18.79 1.28
CA HIS A 85 16.01 17.92 0.10
C HIS A 85 14.65 17.90 -0.64
N PRO A 86 14.13 19.06 -1.09
CA PRO A 86 12.76 19.18 -1.61
C PRO A 86 12.51 18.35 -2.88
N VAL A 87 13.54 18.14 -3.70
CA VAL A 87 13.42 17.35 -4.95
C VAL A 87 13.16 15.87 -4.65
N GLU A 88 13.70 15.35 -3.55
CA GLU A 88 13.46 13.96 -3.12
C GLU A 88 12.00 13.72 -2.71
N ILE A 89 11.22 14.77 -2.41
CA ILE A 89 9.80 14.60 -2.07
C ILE A 89 9.05 13.96 -3.23
N LEU A 90 9.30 14.41 -4.47
CA LEU A 90 8.56 13.97 -5.65
C LEU A 90 9.29 12.91 -6.46
N LEU A 91 10.61 12.84 -6.36
CA LEU A 91 11.42 11.92 -7.15
C LEU A 91 11.91 10.73 -6.31
N PRO A 92 11.96 9.51 -6.86
CA PRO A 92 12.45 8.30 -6.19
C PRO A 92 13.98 8.25 -6.11
N ILE A 93 14.59 9.35 -5.68
CA ILE A 93 16.04 9.55 -5.61
C ILE A 93 16.44 9.95 -4.19
N ARG A 94 17.71 9.74 -3.87
CA ARG A 94 18.33 10.12 -2.60
C ARG A 94 19.59 10.92 -2.88
N ASP A 95 19.77 12.03 -2.19
CA ASP A 95 21.04 12.75 -2.21
C ASP A 95 22.12 11.93 -1.48
N THR A 96 23.28 11.84 -2.10
CA THR A 96 24.44 11.09 -1.59
C THR A 96 25.71 11.88 -1.87
N PRO A 97 26.85 11.55 -1.23
CA PRO A 97 28.12 12.24 -1.49
C PRO A 97 28.55 12.26 -2.97
N ASN A 98 28.05 11.32 -3.78
CA ASN A 98 28.32 11.21 -5.21
C ASN A 98 27.19 11.78 -6.10
N GLY A 99 26.27 12.55 -5.52
CA GLY A 99 25.07 13.09 -6.17
C GLY A 99 23.83 12.23 -5.96
N TYR A 100 22.81 12.40 -6.82
CA TYR A 100 21.54 11.69 -6.67
C TYR A 100 21.65 10.22 -7.11
N THR A 101 21.15 9.32 -6.26
CA THR A 101 21.02 7.89 -6.56
C THR A 101 19.56 7.48 -6.59
N PHE A 102 19.18 6.62 -7.54
CA PHE A 102 17.83 6.06 -7.56
C PHE A 102 17.68 5.05 -6.44
N THR A 103 16.78 5.32 -5.49
CA THR A 103 16.55 4.45 -4.33
C THR A 103 15.13 3.87 -4.28
N GLY A 104 14.30 4.24 -5.27
CA GLY A 104 12.87 3.94 -5.29
C GLY A 104 12.07 4.88 -4.38
N PHE A 105 10.74 4.78 -4.44
CA PHE A 105 9.89 5.47 -3.46
C PHE A 105 9.94 4.73 -2.12
N ARG A 106 10.58 5.35 -1.14
CA ARG A 106 10.65 4.92 0.27
C ARG A 106 9.91 5.94 1.15
N GLY A 107 9.48 5.56 2.36
CA GLY A 107 8.76 6.47 3.26
C GLY A 107 7.37 6.80 2.73
N LEU A 108 6.43 5.88 2.91
CA LEU A 108 5.03 6.03 2.53
C LEU A 108 4.16 5.85 3.76
N ALA A 109 3.44 6.91 4.15
CA ALA A 109 2.55 6.89 5.31
C ALA A 109 1.12 6.50 4.93
N SER A 110 0.55 5.53 5.64
CA SER A 110 -0.82 5.04 5.37
C SER A 110 -1.90 6.12 5.58
N HIS A 111 -1.80 6.93 6.63
CA HIS A 111 -2.77 8.01 6.88
C HIS A 111 -2.69 9.10 5.80
N GLY A 112 -1.49 9.40 5.30
CA GLY A 112 -1.30 10.28 4.13
C GLY A 112 -1.95 9.70 2.87
N ALA A 113 -1.84 8.39 2.66
CA ALA A 113 -2.51 7.70 1.57
C ALA A 113 -4.04 7.83 1.64
N VAL A 114 -4.62 7.72 2.85
CA VAL A 114 -6.06 7.92 3.07
C VAL A 114 -6.47 9.35 2.76
N ILE A 115 -5.77 10.35 3.31
CA ILE A 115 -6.06 11.77 3.04
C ILE A 115 -5.96 12.06 1.54
N GLY A 116 -4.89 11.60 0.89
CA GLY A 116 -4.69 11.71 -0.55
C GLY A 116 -5.83 11.09 -1.33
N SER A 117 -6.23 9.86 -1.00
CA SER A 117 -7.33 9.17 -1.70
C SER A 117 -8.66 9.91 -1.59
N LEU A 118 -9.01 10.48 -0.43
CA LEU A 118 -10.23 11.25 -0.23
C LEU A 118 -10.22 12.53 -1.07
N ILE A 119 -9.08 13.24 -1.10
CA ILE A 119 -8.88 14.40 -1.96
C ILE A 119 -8.98 14.00 -3.44
N GLY A 120 -8.34 12.90 -3.84
CA GLY A 120 -8.38 12.39 -5.21
C GLY A 120 -9.79 12.07 -5.68
N LEU A 121 -10.59 11.39 -4.86
CA LEU A 121 -12.01 11.12 -5.14
C LEU A 121 -12.84 12.39 -5.22
N TYR A 122 -12.61 13.35 -4.32
CA TYR A 122 -13.29 14.63 -4.36
C TYR A 122 -12.96 15.41 -5.63
N LEU A 123 -11.68 15.53 -6.00
CA LEU A 123 -11.24 16.20 -7.23
C LEU A 123 -11.76 15.49 -8.49
N TYR A 124 -11.77 14.17 -8.51
CA TYR A 124 -12.36 13.39 -9.59
C TYR A 124 -13.85 13.73 -9.74
N ARG A 125 -14.61 13.72 -8.63
CA ARG A 125 -16.04 14.06 -8.62
C ARG A 125 -16.35 15.49 -9.07
N LEU A 126 -15.45 16.45 -8.80
CA LEU A 126 -15.63 17.82 -9.28
C LEU A 126 -15.56 17.89 -10.81
N LYS A 127 -14.70 17.09 -11.43
CA LYS A 127 -14.53 17.03 -12.89
C LYS A 127 -15.59 16.15 -13.57
N PHE A 128 -15.90 14.98 -12.99
CA PHE A 128 -16.79 13.98 -13.56
C PHE A 128 -18.04 13.82 -12.69
N LYS A 129 -19.21 14.14 -13.26
CA LYS A 129 -20.48 14.28 -12.51
C LYS A 129 -21.39 13.06 -12.59
N GLU A 130 -20.96 11.99 -13.26
CA GLU A 130 -21.72 10.77 -13.51
C GLU A 130 -22.19 10.08 -12.23
N ARG A 131 -21.34 10.00 -11.19
CA ARG A 131 -21.68 9.30 -9.92
C ARG A 131 -21.26 10.07 -8.69
N SER A 132 -22.14 10.11 -7.68
CA SER A 132 -21.93 10.89 -6.46
C SER A 132 -20.65 10.49 -5.72
N LEU A 133 -20.10 11.39 -4.90
CA LEU A 133 -18.93 11.07 -4.07
C LEU A 133 -19.20 9.86 -3.16
N LEU A 134 -20.41 9.77 -2.61
CA LEU A 134 -20.80 8.64 -1.77
C LEU A 134 -20.80 7.32 -2.55
N TRP A 135 -21.30 7.33 -3.80
CA TRP A 135 -21.22 6.16 -4.68
C TRP A 135 -19.76 5.75 -4.92
N LEU A 136 -18.88 6.73 -5.20
CA LEU A 136 -17.46 6.44 -5.42
C LEU A 136 -16.82 5.82 -4.19
N LEU A 137 -17.02 6.40 -3.01
CA LEU A 137 -16.50 5.90 -1.72
C LEU A 137 -16.98 4.49 -1.42
N ASP A 138 -18.24 4.21 -1.68
CA ASP A 138 -18.82 2.89 -1.46
C ASP A 138 -18.17 1.84 -2.37
N ARG A 139 -18.07 2.12 -3.68
CA ARG A 139 -17.50 1.18 -4.66
C ARG A 139 -16.01 0.96 -4.50
N VAL A 140 -15.23 2.01 -4.23
CA VAL A 140 -13.76 1.88 -4.05
C VAL A 140 -13.37 1.18 -2.75
N THR A 141 -14.26 1.08 -1.76
CA THR A 141 -13.96 0.35 -0.52
C THR A 141 -13.72 -1.16 -0.79
N ILE A 142 -14.39 -1.73 -1.80
CA ILE A 142 -14.19 -3.13 -2.23
C ILE A 142 -12.73 -3.39 -2.67
N PRO A 143 -12.18 -2.75 -3.73
CA PRO A 143 -10.80 -2.96 -4.11
C PRO A 143 -9.78 -2.49 -3.06
N VAL A 144 -10.10 -1.46 -2.26
CA VAL A 144 -9.22 -1.01 -1.16
C VAL A 144 -9.01 -2.11 -0.12
N SER A 145 -10.05 -2.88 0.24
CA SER A 145 -9.92 -3.95 1.22
C SER A 145 -8.95 -5.07 0.77
N ILE A 146 -9.04 -5.55 -0.47
CA ILE A 146 -8.07 -6.52 -0.98
C ILE A 146 -6.68 -5.89 -1.16
N GLY A 147 -6.61 -4.63 -1.60
CA GLY A 147 -5.36 -3.88 -1.69
C GLY A 147 -4.64 -3.76 -0.34
N ALA A 148 -5.38 -3.47 0.73
CA ALA A 148 -4.84 -3.42 2.10
C ALA A 148 -4.25 -4.77 2.52
N SER A 149 -4.85 -5.89 2.09
CA SER A 149 -4.30 -7.23 2.34
C SER A 149 -2.90 -7.39 1.73
N PHE A 150 -2.74 -6.99 0.47
CA PHE A 150 -1.43 -7.03 -0.21
C PHE A 150 -0.42 -6.07 0.40
N VAL A 151 -0.83 -4.87 0.79
CA VAL A 151 0.07 -3.91 1.48
C VAL A 151 0.61 -4.52 2.77
N ARG A 152 -0.23 -5.19 3.57
CA ARG A 152 0.20 -5.87 4.80
C ARG A 152 1.13 -7.05 4.53
N ILE A 153 0.89 -7.81 3.47
CA ILE A 153 1.85 -8.83 3.01
C ILE A 153 3.18 -8.16 2.64
N GLY A 154 3.15 -7.02 1.96
CA GLY A 154 4.35 -6.23 1.67
C GLY A 154 5.10 -5.80 2.93
N ASN A 155 4.39 -5.28 3.95
CA ASN A 155 5.01 -4.92 5.23
C ASN A 155 5.62 -6.14 5.94
N PHE A 156 5.03 -7.32 5.78
CA PHE A 156 5.62 -8.56 6.31
C PHE A 156 6.98 -8.86 5.64
N PHE A 157 7.09 -8.76 4.31
CA PHE A 157 8.37 -8.92 3.60
C PHE A 157 9.40 -7.86 4.00
N ASN A 158 9.00 -6.60 4.15
CA ASN A 158 9.88 -5.54 4.63
C ASN A 158 10.21 -5.63 6.13
N SER A 159 9.59 -6.56 6.87
CA SER A 159 9.67 -6.60 8.34
C SER A 159 9.30 -5.25 8.97
N GLU A 160 8.17 -4.67 8.59
CA GLU A 160 7.65 -3.39 9.10
C GLU A 160 6.32 -3.58 9.82
N ILE A 161 6.00 -2.72 10.79
CA ILE A 161 4.71 -2.75 11.52
C ILE A 161 4.47 -4.12 12.17
N VAL A 162 5.49 -4.64 12.85
CA VAL A 162 5.45 -5.96 13.50
C VAL A 162 4.58 -5.94 14.76
N GLY A 163 4.04 -7.11 15.12
CA GLY A 163 3.23 -7.25 16.33
C GLY A 163 4.02 -7.20 17.64
N LYS A 164 3.30 -7.32 18.75
CA LYS A 164 3.88 -7.46 20.09
C LYS A 164 4.64 -8.78 20.21
N TYR A 165 5.59 -8.83 21.14
CA TYR A 165 6.25 -10.07 21.53
C TYR A 165 5.22 -11.11 21.95
N SER A 166 5.42 -12.36 21.53
CA SER A 166 4.48 -13.45 21.82
C SER A 166 4.67 -14.06 23.21
N ASN A 167 5.73 -13.67 23.93
CA ASN A 167 6.14 -14.22 25.24
C ASN A 167 6.17 -15.76 25.27
N SER A 168 6.43 -16.39 24.12
CA SER A 168 6.47 -17.85 23.93
C SER A 168 7.40 -18.18 22.76
N ASN A 169 7.59 -19.47 22.44
CA ASN A 169 8.36 -19.89 21.25
C ASN A 169 7.50 -19.90 19.96
N PHE A 170 6.35 -19.20 19.95
CA PHE A 170 5.44 -19.13 18.81
C PHE A 170 5.56 -17.77 18.12
N GLY A 171 5.65 -17.76 16.79
CA GLY A 171 5.57 -16.53 15.99
C GLY A 171 6.75 -16.34 15.04
N VAL A 172 7.03 -15.08 14.70
CA VAL A 172 8.06 -14.71 13.73
C VAL A 172 9.15 -13.88 14.39
N VAL A 173 10.41 -14.27 14.20
CA VAL A 173 11.59 -13.52 14.61
C VAL A 173 12.05 -12.69 13.40
N PHE A 174 11.82 -11.38 13.44
CA PHE A 174 12.14 -10.47 12.33
C PHE A 174 13.62 -10.06 12.37
N LEU A 175 14.51 -10.95 11.92
CA LEU A 175 15.96 -10.78 12.00
C LEU A 175 16.45 -9.52 11.25
N ASN A 176 15.81 -9.15 10.13
CA ASN A 176 16.14 -7.92 9.39
C ASN A 176 15.90 -6.64 10.21
N ARG A 177 15.12 -6.71 11.30
CA ARG A 177 14.94 -5.62 12.27
C ARG A 177 15.87 -5.70 13.48
N GLY A 178 16.73 -6.71 13.55
CA GLY A 178 17.55 -7.00 14.72
C GLY A 178 16.78 -7.63 15.89
N GLU A 179 15.59 -8.19 15.64
CA GLU A 179 14.81 -8.87 16.68
C GLU A 179 15.39 -10.25 16.99
N SER A 180 15.44 -10.62 18.27
CA SER A 180 15.93 -11.93 18.74
C SER A 180 14.81 -12.80 19.34
N LEU A 181 13.65 -12.21 19.62
CA LEU A 181 12.50 -12.86 20.22
C LEU A 181 11.31 -12.88 19.24
N PRO A 182 10.47 -13.92 19.28
CA PRO A 182 9.35 -14.03 18.38
C PRO A 182 8.25 -13.01 18.71
N ARG A 183 7.65 -12.50 17.64
CA ARG A 183 6.51 -11.58 17.68
C ARG A 183 5.32 -12.21 16.96
N HIS A 184 4.13 -11.75 17.33
CA HIS A 184 2.96 -12.02 16.51
C HIS A 184 3.15 -11.40 15.11
N PRO A 185 2.96 -12.14 14.02
CA PRO A 185 2.98 -11.60 12.67
C PRO A 185 1.67 -10.83 12.40
N ALA A 186 1.48 -9.71 13.11
CA ALA A 186 0.28 -8.89 13.07
C ALA A 186 -0.10 -8.50 11.63
N GLN A 187 0.90 -8.27 10.77
CA GLN A 187 0.67 -7.98 9.36
C GLN A 187 -0.10 -9.09 8.65
N LEU A 188 0.21 -10.36 8.92
CA LEU A 188 -0.51 -11.50 8.32
C LEU A 188 -1.92 -11.63 8.90
N TYR A 189 -2.10 -11.31 10.18
CA TYR A 189 -3.42 -11.31 10.82
C TYR A 189 -4.31 -10.21 10.22
N GLU A 190 -3.76 -9.00 10.05
CA GLU A 190 -4.42 -7.88 9.40
C GLU A 190 -4.71 -8.20 7.92
N ALA A 191 -3.75 -8.78 7.19
CA ALA A 191 -3.94 -9.18 5.80
C ALA A 191 -5.11 -10.16 5.65
N LEU A 192 -5.22 -11.14 6.54
CA LEU A 192 -6.34 -12.07 6.56
C LEU A 192 -7.66 -11.36 6.89
N GLY A 193 -7.66 -10.45 7.87
CA GLY A 193 -8.84 -9.66 8.23
C GLY A 193 -9.36 -8.81 7.06
N TYR A 194 -8.46 -8.15 6.33
CA TYR A 194 -8.80 -7.38 5.14
C TYR A 194 -9.28 -8.26 3.99
N LEU A 195 -8.73 -9.46 3.84
CA LEU A 195 -9.18 -10.43 2.83
C LEU A 195 -10.59 -10.94 3.14
N ILE A 196 -10.90 -11.22 4.41
CA ILE A 196 -12.25 -11.59 4.84
C ILE A 196 -13.21 -10.43 4.57
N LEU A 197 -12.82 -9.20 4.94
CA LEU A 197 -13.61 -8.00 4.67
C LEU A 197 -13.89 -7.82 3.18
N PHE A 198 -12.91 -8.06 2.31
CA PHE A 198 -13.09 -8.03 0.85
C PHE A 198 -14.19 -8.98 0.39
N PHE A 199 -14.17 -10.24 0.84
CA PHE A 199 -15.19 -11.21 0.45
C PHE A 199 -16.58 -10.82 0.97
N LEU A 200 -16.67 -10.30 2.20
CA LEU A 200 -17.92 -9.79 2.77
C LEU A 200 -18.49 -8.63 1.93
N LEU A 201 -17.68 -7.61 1.65
CA LEU A 201 -18.09 -6.47 0.84
C LEU A 201 -18.49 -6.88 -0.58
N ARG A 202 -17.76 -7.82 -1.18
CA ARG A 202 -18.09 -8.35 -2.51
C ARG A 202 -19.40 -9.12 -2.51
N GLN A 203 -19.72 -9.84 -1.43
CA GLN A 203 -21.00 -10.52 -1.28
C GLN A 203 -22.15 -9.53 -1.12
N VAL A 204 -21.96 -8.48 -0.31
CA VAL A 204 -22.95 -7.40 -0.12
C VAL A 204 -23.20 -6.67 -1.44
N TYR A 205 -22.17 -6.37 -2.22
CA TYR A 205 -22.33 -5.71 -3.54
C TYR A 205 -23.13 -6.55 -4.55
N LYS A 206 -22.97 -7.87 -4.52
CA LYS A 206 -23.69 -8.79 -5.42
C LYS A 206 -25.14 -9.04 -5.02
N THR A 207 -25.52 -8.66 -3.79
CA THR A 207 -26.87 -8.85 -3.25
C THR A 207 -27.74 -7.66 -3.61
#